data_AF-A0A1H7QZ64-F1
#
_entry.id   AF-A0A1H7QZ64-F1
#
_cell.length_a   1.000
_cell.length_b   1.000
_cell.length_c   1.000
_cell.angle_alpha   90.00
_cell.angle_beta   90.00
_cell.angle_gamma   90.00
#
_symmetry.space_group_name_H-M   'P 1'
#
loop_
_entity.id
_entity.type
_entity.pdbx_description
1 polymer ?
#
loop_
_entity_poly.entity_id
_entity_poly.type
_entity_poly.pdbx_seq_one_letter_code
_entity_poly.pdbx_strand_id
1 'polypeptide(L)'
;MKNITRIILLTLTLSCFSQAKQSELVLLAEAYHNYHHTNSIDNSIFEKIYKISSPELEKEKEFIAESIKPNNDILNIKFLTKPDISTLENIFMIRALNYNMFKDNPIKNKEVIKQVKSDQISYQEMLTAYYNMIFGILVNKHEDLNLKQMSFDLNNLNLSTKQEKGIFFLTSMERFGSDIWGYMNIQPTDYDSALEVINRYPKYNGEEYYKYNDFDFSDFLITVDIRKPKVNYKDYYLKKYFNTLGYHMEILEFNKQKQPIEKQ
;
A
#
# COMPACT_ATOMS: atom_id res chain seq x y z
N MET A 1 -51.41 3.85 8.37
CA MET A 1 -50.85 2.48 8.20
C MET A 1 -49.98 2.34 6.95
N LYS A 2 -50.45 2.64 5.72
CA LYS A 2 -49.62 2.52 4.48
C LYS A 2 -48.26 3.22 4.54
N ASN A 3 -48.17 4.41 5.15
CA ASN A 3 -46.90 5.15 5.28
C ASN A 3 -45.95 4.53 6.31
N ILE A 4 -46.48 3.93 7.39
CA ILE A 4 -45.67 3.23 8.41
C ILE A 4 -45.11 1.93 7.80
N THR A 5 -45.91 1.18 7.05
CA THR A 5 -45.45 -0.03 6.36
C THR A 5 -44.37 0.29 5.32
N ARG A 6 -44.49 1.40 4.58
CA ARG A 6 -43.47 1.85 3.61
C ARG A 6 -42.15 2.25 4.30
N ILE A 7 -42.22 2.95 5.43
CA ILE A 7 -41.02 3.33 6.21
C ILE A 7 -40.34 2.08 6.77
N ILE A 8 -41.10 1.13 7.33
CA ILE A 8 -40.55 -0.13 7.84
C ILE A 8 -39.88 -0.94 6.72
N LEU A 9 -40.53 -1.06 5.56
CA LEU A 9 -39.95 -1.78 4.42
C LEU A 9 -38.66 -1.14 3.92
N LEU A 10 -38.60 0.20 3.86
CA LEU A 10 -37.40 0.96 3.49
C LEU A 10 -36.26 0.77 4.50
N THR A 11 -36.55 0.77 5.80
CA THR A 11 -35.53 0.52 6.83
C THR A 11 -35.00 -0.91 6.81
N LEU A 12 -35.84 -1.89 6.49
CA LEU A 12 -35.47 -3.31 6.38
C LEU A 12 -34.57 -3.54 5.16
N THR A 13 -34.90 -2.97 4.00
CA THR A 13 -34.06 -3.10 2.80
C THR A 13 -32.69 -2.45 3.01
N LEU A 14 -32.64 -1.23 3.56
CA LEU A 14 -31.37 -0.54 3.87
C LEU A 14 -30.50 -1.33 4.86
N SER A 15 -31.10 -1.98 5.86
CA SER A 15 -30.37 -2.80 6.82
C SER A 15 -29.79 -4.07 6.18
N CYS A 16 -30.54 -4.74 5.30
CA CYS A 16 -30.06 -5.90 4.56
C CYS A 16 -28.90 -5.55 3.62
N PHE A 17 -29.00 -4.44 2.87
CA PHE A 17 -27.92 -3.98 1.98
C PHE A 17 -26.64 -3.64 2.76
N SER A 18 -26.76 -2.92 3.88
CA SER A 18 -25.60 -2.61 4.73
C SER A 18 -24.95 -3.88 5.29
N GLN A 19 -25.74 -4.90 5.66
CA GLN A 19 -25.19 -6.16 6.17
C GLN A 19 -24.50 -6.97 5.06
N ALA A 20 -25.07 -7.02 3.85
CA ALA A 20 -24.48 -7.69 2.70
C ALA A 20 -23.12 -7.09 2.33
N LYS A 21 -23.03 -5.76 2.22
CA LYS A 21 -21.76 -5.05 1.98
C LYS A 21 -20.71 -5.39 3.03
N GLN A 22 -21.08 -5.41 4.31
CA GLN A 22 -20.14 -5.74 5.38
C GLN A 22 -19.60 -7.17 5.25
N SER A 23 -20.43 -8.15 4.91
CA SER A 23 -19.95 -9.51 4.66
C SER A 23 -19.03 -9.60 3.44
N GLU A 24 -19.30 -8.83 2.39
CA GLU A 24 -18.46 -8.81 1.18
C GLU A 24 -17.12 -8.11 1.43
N LEU A 25 -17.07 -7.04 2.25
CA LEU A 25 -15.82 -6.43 2.72
C LEU A 25 -14.97 -7.41 3.54
N VAL A 26 -15.63 -8.20 4.41
CA VAL A 26 -14.94 -9.25 5.17
C VAL A 26 -14.37 -10.31 4.24
N LEU A 27 -15.11 -10.76 3.23
CA LEU A 27 -14.63 -11.71 2.22
C LEU A 27 -13.39 -11.18 1.48
N LEU A 28 -13.40 -9.90 1.07
CA LEU A 28 -12.24 -9.26 0.44
C LEU A 28 -11.03 -9.22 1.39
N ALA A 29 -11.26 -8.92 2.67
CA ALA A 29 -10.20 -8.92 3.68
C ALA A 29 -9.62 -10.30 3.95
N GLU A 30 -10.45 -11.35 4.00
CA GLU A 30 -10.01 -12.74 4.14
C GLU A 30 -9.21 -13.19 2.91
N ALA A 31 -9.67 -12.85 1.70
CA ALA A 31 -8.93 -13.14 0.47
C ALA A 31 -7.55 -12.46 0.48
N TYR A 32 -7.51 -11.17 0.82
CA TYR A 32 -6.26 -10.45 0.95
C TYR A 32 -5.35 -11.09 2.00
N HIS A 33 -5.84 -11.31 3.22
CA HIS A 33 -5.09 -11.90 4.32
C HIS A 33 -4.41 -13.21 3.93
N ASN A 34 -5.19 -14.14 3.37
CA ASN A 34 -4.74 -15.48 3.04
C ASN A 34 -3.76 -15.53 1.85
N TYR A 35 -3.88 -14.61 0.89
CA TYR A 35 -3.18 -14.77 -0.39
C TYR A 35 -2.22 -13.63 -0.76
N HIS A 36 -2.24 -12.44 -0.13
CA HIS A 36 -1.34 -11.34 -0.52
C HIS A 36 0.16 -11.61 -0.28
N HIS A 37 0.48 -12.62 0.53
CA HIS A 37 1.85 -12.94 0.95
C HIS A 37 2.40 -14.23 0.31
N THR A 38 1.61 -14.95 -0.50
CA THR A 38 1.99 -16.25 -1.06
C THR A 38 1.63 -16.35 -2.54
N ASN A 39 2.45 -17.04 -3.34
CA ASN A 39 2.14 -17.33 -4.74
C ASN A 39 1.24 -18.59 -4.91
N SER A 40 1.00 -19.35 -3.83
CA SER A 40 0.08 -20.48 -3.85
C SER A 40 -1.34 -20.01 -3.59
N ILE A 41 -2.20 -20.06 -4.61
CA ILE A 41 -3.57 -19.55 -4.56
C ILE A 41 -4.54 -20.67 -4.90
N ASP A 42 -5.62 -20.77 -4.11
CA ASP A 42 -6.80 -21.51 -4.51
C ASP A 42 -7.63 -20.67 -5.47
N ASN A 43 -7.65 -21.03 -6.76
CA ASN A 43 -8.36 -20.30 -7.79
C ASN A 43 -9.87 -20.13 -7.51
N SER A 44 -10.46 -20.96 -6.64
CA SER A 44 -11.86 -20.78 -6.21
C SER A 44 -12.12 -19.43 -5.53
N ILE A 45 -11.07 -18.79 -4.98
CA ILE A 45 -11.19 -17.47 -4.35
C ILE A 45 -11.62 -16.40 -5.36
N PHE A 46 -11.14 -16.46 -6.61
CA PHE A 46 -11.51 -15.49 -7.63
C PHE A 46 -12.99 -15.57 -7.96
N GLU A 47 -13.57 -16.77 -8.03
CA GLU A 47 -15.01 -16.92 -8.21
C GLU A 47 -15.81 -16.30 -7.05
N LYS A 48 -15.32 -16.43 -5.81
CA LYS A 48 -15.96 -15.81 -4.64
C LYS A 48 -15.89 -14.29 -4.72
N ILE A 49 -14.75 -13.72 -5.11
CA ILE A 49 -14.57 -12.28 -5.30
C ILE A 49 -15.49 -11.77 -6.41
N TYR A 50 -15.54 -12.44 -7.56
CA TYR A 50 -16.37 -12.00 -8.70
C TYR A 50 -17.88 -12.18 -8.47
N LYS A 51 -18.30 -13.00 -7.50
CA LYS A 51 -19.71 -13.14 -7.07
C LYS A 51 -20.18 -12.03 -6.13
N ILE A 52 -19.28 -11.17 -5.63
CA ILE A 52 -19.67 -10.01 -4.82
C ILE A 52 -20.58 -9.09 -5.66
N SER A 53 -21.75 -8.84 -5.10
CA SER A 53 -22.89 -8.23 -5.77
C SER A 53 -23.01 -6.72 -5.54
N SER A 54 -22.39 -6.20 -4.47
CA SER A 54 -22.43 -4.77 -4.18
C SER A 54 -21.67 -3.97 -5.26
N PRO A 55 -22.36 -3.13 -6.05
CA PRO A 55 -21.73 -2.37 -7.13
C PRO A 55 -20.73 -1.33 -6.61
N GLU A 56 -20.94 -0.84 -5.39
CA GLU A 56 -20.05 0.07 -4.68
C GLU A 56 -18.72 -0.55 -4.24
N LEU A 57 -18.52 -1.86 -4.40
CA LEU A 57 -17.27 -2.56 -4.10
C LEU A 57 -16.49 -2.97 -5.36
N GLU A 58 -16.88 -2.50 -6.55
CA GLU A 58 -16.27 -2.93 -7.82
C GLU A 58 -14.76 -2.69 -7.87
N LYS A 59 -14.32 -1.51 -7.47
CA LYS A 59 -12.90 -1.13 -7.50
C LYS A 59 -12.08 -1.95 -6.50
N GLU A 60 -12.67 -2.25 -5.35
CA GLU A 60 -12.07 -3.05 -4.28
C GLU A 60 -11.96 -4.51 -4.71
N LYS A 61 -12.97 -5.06 -5.40
CA LYS A 61 -12.89 -6.39 -6.00
C LYS A 61 -11.72 -6.49 -6.95
N GLU A 62 -11.62 -5.57 -7.91
CA GLU A 62 -10.53 -5.54 -8.88
C GLU A 62 -9.17 -5.40 -8.20
N PHE A 63 -9.06 -4.48 -7.24
CA PHE A 63 -7.83 -4.24 -6.50
C PHE A 63 -7.38 -5.47 -5.72
N ILE A 64 -8.28 -6.13 -4.98
CA ILE A 64 -7.95 -7.31 -4.17
C ILE A 64 -7.67 -8.52 -5.07
N ALA A 65 -8.43 -8.71 -6.13
CA ALA A 65 -8.17 -9.78 -7.11
C ALA A 65 -6.77 -9.63 -7.74
N GLU A 66 -6.36 -8.43 -8.13
CA GLU A 66 -5.01 -8.20 -8.63
C GLU A 66 -3.95 -8.37 -7.52
N SER A 67 -4.22 -7.84 -6.32
CA SER A 67 -3.29 -7.89 -5.18
C SER A 67 -2.89 -9.31 -4.80
N ILE A 68 -3.81 -10.28 -4.93
CA ILE A 68 -3.54 -11.67 -4.57
C ILE A 68 -2.94 -12.47 -5.72
N LYS A 69 -3.01 -12.02 -6.97
CA LYS A 69 -2.50 -12.76 -8.13
C LYS A 69 -0.97 -12.89 -8.10
N PRO A 70 -0.37 -14.01 -8.54
CA PRO A 70 1.09 -14.13 -8.67
C PRO A 70 1.54 -13.32 -9.88
N ASN A 71 2.72 -12.68 -9.82
CA ASN A 71 3.22 -11.80 -10.88
C ASN A 71 2.15 -10.79 -11.35
N ASN A 72 1.51 -10.14 -10.38
CA ASN A 72 0.40 -9.24 -10.63
C ASN A 72 0.83 -7.96 -11.36
N ASP A 73 -0.15 -7.27 -11.95
CA ASP A 73 0.02 -5.96 -12.58
C ASP A 73 -0.44 -4.84 -11.63
N ILE A 74 -0.10 -4.94 -10.33
CA ILE A 74 -0.52 -3.93 -9.33
C ILE A 74 0.11 -2.55 -9.57
N LEU A 75 1.17 -2.49 -10.38
CA LEU A 75 1.80 -1.25 -10.84
C LEU A 75 1.15 -0.66 -12.11
N ASN A 76 0.07 -1.27 -12.61
CA ASN A 76 -0.72 -0.68 -13.67
C ASN A 76 -1.22 0.71 -13.27
N ILE A 77 -1.26 1.62 -14.24
CA ILE A 77 -1.73 3.00 -14.05
C ILE A 77 -3.10 3.07 -13.36
N LYS A 78 -4.00 2.10 -13.61
CA LYS A 78 -5.33 2.07 -13.00
C LYS A 78 -5.31 1.93 -11.47
N PHE A 79 -4.29 1.27 -10.90
CA PHE A 79 -4.11 1.11 -9.46
C PHE A 79 -3.18 2.18 -8.88
N LEU A 80 -2.24 2.70 -9.65
CA LEU A 80 -1.40 3.81 -9.19
C LEU A 80 -2.17 5.14 -9.13
N THR A 81 -3.16 5.31 -10.02
CA THR A 81 -4.03 6.48 -10.05
C THR A 81 -4.83 6.56 -8.76
N LYS A 82 -4.84 7.75 -8.16
CA LYS A 82 -5.57 8.06 -6.93
C LYS A 82 -7.05 7.65 -7.06
N PRO A 83 -7.54 6.70 -6.23
CA PRO A 83 -8.94 6.29 -6.28
C PRO A 83 -9.83 7.32 -5.58
N ASP A 84 -11.15 7.15 -5.70
CA ASP A 84 -12.10 8.02 -5.00
C ASP A 84 -12.13 7.73 -3.49
N ILE A 85 -12.78 8.63 -2.75
CA ILE A 85 -12.82 8.57 -1.29
C ILE A 85 -13.50 7.30 -0.77
N SER A 86 -14.56 6.82 -1.43
CA SER A 86 -15.27 5.61 -1.02
C SER A 86 -14.36 4.39 -1.17
N THR A 87 -13.58 4.33 -2.25
CA THR A 87 -12.58 3.27 -2.43
C THR A 87 -11.48 3.34 -1.38
N LEU A 88 -10.97 4.54 -1.05
CA LEU A 88 -9.98 4.69 0.03
C LEU A 88 -10.51 4.21 1.38
N GLU A 89 -11.76 4.55 1.73
CA GLU A 89 -12.41 4.12 2.96
C GLU A 89 -12.56 2.59 3.03
N ASN A 90 -13.04 1.97 1.96
CA ASN A 90 -13.24 0.52 1.92
C ASN A 90 -11.91 -0.25 1.92
N ILE A 91 -10.88 0.22 1.20
CA ILE A 91 -9.55 -0.39 1.24
C ILE A 91 -8.92 -0.23 2.64
N PHE A 92 -9.08 0.93 3.28
CA PHE A 92 -8.66 1.11 4.67
C PHE A 92 -9.35 0.13 5.62
N MET A 93 -10.67 -0.06 5.44
CA MET A 93 -11.45 -1.06 6.18
C MET A 93 -10.92 -2.49 5.96
N ILE A 94 -10.64 -2.87 4.72
CA ILE A 94 -10.07 -4.17 4.36
C ILE A 94 -8.71 -4.37 5.06
N ARG A 95 -7.84 -3.36 5.05
CA ARG A 95 -6.55 -3.39 5.77
C ARG A 95 -6.76 -3.58 7.27
N ALA A 96 -7.68 -2.85 7.88
CA ALA A 96 -7.96 -2.96 9.32
C ALA A 96 -8.50 -4.35 9.71
N LEU A 97 -9.35 -4.94 8.88
CA LEU A 97 -9.84 -6.31 9.05
C LEU A 97 -8.71 -7.33 8.90
N ASN A 98 -7.87 -7.23 7.86
CA ASN A 98 -6.69 -8.07 7.67
C ASN A 98 -5.74 -7.99 8.89
N TYR A 99 -5.50 -6.78 9.39
CA TYR A 99 -4.70 -6.56 10.60
C TYR A 99 -5.31 -7.16 11.86
N ASN A 100 -6.63 -7.13 12.00
CA ASN A 100 -7.29 -7.83 13.09
C ASN A 100 -7.07 -9.35 13.02
N MET A 101 -7.06 -9.94 11.82
CA MET A 101 -6.84 -11.38 11.62
C MET A 101 -5.43 -11.85 12.03
N PHE A 102 -4.43 -10.96 12.05
CA PHE A 102 -3.08 -11.26 12.54
C PHE A 102 -2.92 -11.18 14.07
N LYS A 103 -3.94 -10.75 14.82
CA LYS A 103 -3.86 -10.65 16.29
C LYS A 103 -4.02 -12.01 16.95
N ASP A 104 -3.32 -12.23 18.07
CA ASP A 104 -3.48 -13.44 18.89
C ASP A 104 -4.94 -13.63 19.37
N ASN A 105 -5.61 -12.50 19.68
CA ASN A 105 -7.01 -12.47 20.10
C ASN A 105 -7.80 -11.49 19.22
N PRO A 106 -8.22 -11.91 18.01
CA PRO A 106 -8.96 -11.05 17.09
C PRO A 106 -10.34 -10.71 17.65
N ILE A 107 -10.74 -9.44 17.56
CA ILE A 107 -12.12 -9.05 17.89
C ILE A 107 -13.06 -9.38 16.72
N LYS A 108 -14.37 -9.39 16.95
CA LYS A 108 -15.35 -9.67 15.89
C LYS A 108 -15.26 -8.62 14.77
N ASN A 109 -15.36 -9.05 13.52
CA ASN A 109 -15.28 -8.16 12.34
C ASN A 109 -16.26 -6.97 12.40
N LYS A 110 -17.47 -7.19 12.94
CA LYS A 110 -18.44 -6.10 13.15
C LYS A 110 -17.93 -5.01 14.10
N GLU A 111 -17.16 -5.38 15.12
CA GLU A 111 -16.57 -4.42 16.05
C GLU A 111 -15.40 -3.66 15.42
N VAL A 112 -14.58 -4.32 14.59
CA VAL A 112 -13.54 -3.65 13.78
C VAL A 112 -14.18 -2.60 12.87
N ILE A 113 -15.23 -2.98 12.14
CA ILE A 113 -15.96 -2.07 11.24
C ILE A 113 -16.54 -0.88 12.00
N LYS A 114 -17.09 -1.13 13.20
CA LYS A 114 -17.64 -0.08 14.05
C LYS A 114 -16.54 0.87 14.54
N GLN A 115 -15.39 0.34 14.99
CA GLN A 115 -14.24 1.14 15.42
C GLN A 115 -13.72 2.02 14.30
N VAL A 116 -13.43 1.45 13.13
CA VAL A 116 -12.90 2.21 11.99
C VAL A 116 -13.88 3.32 11.56
N LYS A 117 -15.19 3.07 11.61
CA LYS A 117 -16.22 4.09 11.32
C LYS A 117 -16.35 5.17 12.39
N SER A 118 -16.06 4.85 13.65
CA SER A 118 -16.08 5.84 14.74
C SER A 118 -14.78 6.64 14.83
N ASP A 119 -13.68 6.06 14.36
CA ASP A 119 -12.39 6.71 14.34
C ASP A 119 -12.37 7.82 13.30
N GLN A 120 -11.84 8.98 13.66
CA GLN A 120 -11.59 10.07 12.72
C GLN A 120 -10.32 9.75 11.91
N ILE A 121 -10.43 8.81 10.98
CA ILE A 121 -9.36 8.47 10.06
C ILE A 121 -9.22 9.59 9.03
N SER A 122 -8.02 10.17 8.96
CA SER A 122 -7.76 11.25 8.01
C SER A 122 -7.70 10.73 6.57
N TYR A 123 -8.05 11.59 5.61
CA TYR A 123 -7.86 11.30 4.19
C TYR A 123 -6.42 10.85 3.87
N GLN A 124 -5.44 11.54 4.45
CA GLN A 124 -4.03 11.28 4.25
C GLN A 124 -3.62 9.90 4.77
N GLU A 125 -4.18 9.47 5.90
CA GLU A 125 -3.96 8.13 6.45
C GLU A 125 -4.56 7.04 5.56
N MET A 126 -5.74 7.27 4.98
CA MET A 126 -6.35 6.33 4.02
C MET A 126 -5.55 6.23 2.72
N LEU A 127 -5.10 7.37 2.17
CA LEU A 127 -4.26 7.39 0.98
C LEU A 127 -2.91 6.70 1.22
N THR A 128 -2.32 6.94 2.41
CA THR A 128 -1.10 6.26 2.85
C THR A 128 -1.32 4.76 2.95
N ALA A 129 -2.42 4.30 3.52
CA ALA A 129 -2.74 2.88 3.60
C ALA A 129 -2.91 2.22 2.22
N TYR A 130 -3.56 2.91 1.29
CA TYR A 130 -3.74 2.45 -0.09
C TYR A 130 -2.39 2.19 -0.79
N TYR A 131 -1.51 3.19 -0.80
CA TYR A 131 -0.19 3.03 -1.43
C TYR A 131 0.71 2.05 -0.68
N ASN A 132 0.61 1.96 0.65
CA ASN A 132 1.33 0.93 1.42
C ASN A 132 0.92 -0.47 0.99
N MET A 133 -0.36 -0.71 0.70
CA MET A 133 -0.81 -2.01 0.21
C MET A 133 -0.20 -2.29 -1.17
N ILE A 134 -0.29 -1.35 -2.12
CA ILE A 134 0.29 -1.50 -3.47
C ILE A 134 1.77 -1.90 -3.39
N PHE A 135 2.60 -1.08 -2.73
CA PHE A 135 4.03 -1.32 -2.69
C PHE A 135 4.38 -2.52 -1.79
N GLY A 136 3.65 -2.74 -0.70
CA GLY A 136 3.84 -3.87 0.20
C GLY A 136 3.73 -5.22 -0.51
N ILE A 137 2.76 -5.36 -1.41
CA ILE A 137 2.50 -6.58 -2.19
C ILE A 137 3.63 -6.91 -3.15
N LEU A 138 4.35 -5.91 -3.69
CA LEU A 138 5.33 -6.12 -4.76
C LEU A 138 6.37 -7.18 -4.41
N VAL A 139 6.99 -7.06 -3.24
CA VAL A 139 8.04 -7.99 -2.78
C VAL A 139 7.51 -9.41 -2.56
N ASN A 140 6.21 -9.57 -2.26
CA ASN A 140 5.63 -10.89 -2.05
C ASN A 140 5.22 -11.57 -3.37
N LYS A 141 5.05 -10.80 -4.45
CA LYS A 141 4.45 -11.25 -5.71
C LYS A 141 5.38 -11.23 -6.90
N HIS A 142 6.55 -10.62 -6.75
CA HIS A 142 7.55 -10.45 -7.79
C HIS A 142 8.92 -10.82 -7.22
N GLU A 143 9.43 -12.01 -7.58
CA GLU A 143 10.74 -12.50 -7.12
C GLU A 143 11.88 -11.64 -7.69
N ASP A 144 11.79 -11.22 -8.96
CA ASP A 144 12.81 -10.44 -9.68
C ASP A 144 12.33 -9.06 -10.08
N LEU A 145 11.73 -8.31 -9.15
CA LEU A 145 11.20 -6.98 -9.46
C LEU A 145 12.32 -6.06 -9.99
N ASN A 146 12.16 -5.58 -11.23
CA ASN A 146 13.07 -4.64 -11.86
C ASN A 146 12.28 -3.44 -12.39
N LEU A 147 12.45 -2.30 -11.71
CA LEU A 147 11.72 -1.07 -12.02
C LEU A 147 12.58 -0.06 -12.78
N LYS A 148 13.77 -0.43 -13.26
CA LYS A 148 14.72 0.48 -13.93
C LYS A 148 14.11 1.22 -15.14
N GLN A 149 13.23 0.54 -15.87
CA GLN A 149 12.54 1.10 -17.04
C GLN A 149 11.24 1.82 -16.68
N MET A 150 10.84 1.80 -15.41
CA MET A 150 9.63 2.44 -14.93
C MET A 150 9.91 3.87 -14.50
N SER A 151 9.01 4.77 -14.89
CA SER A 151 8.96 6.13 -14.37
C SER A 151 7.55 6.40 -13.85
N PHE A 152 7.42 6.63 -12.55
CA PHE A 152 6.17 7.08 -11.96
C PHE A 152 5.94 8.56 -12.30
N ASP A 153 5.04 8.81 -13.24
CA ASP A 153 4.60 10.17 -13.57
C ASP A 153 3.51 10.62 -12.60
N LEU A 154 3.93 11.23 -11.49
CA LEU A 154 3.07 11.68 -10.41
C LEU A 154 2.05 12.75 -10.87
N ASN A 155 2.30 13.41 -12.00
CA ASN A 155 1.36 14.38 -12.55
C ASN A 155 0.18 13.70 -13.26
N ASN A 156 0.35 12.44 -13.68
CA ASN A 156 -0.66 11.66 -14.38
C ASN A 156 -1.41 10.67 -13.47
N LEU A 157 -1.13 10.66 -12.16
CA LEU A 157 -1.80 9.79 -11.17
C LEU A 157 -3.01 10.44 -10.48
N ASN A 158 -3.48 11.59 -10.97
CA ASN A 158 -4.54 12.38 -10.33
C ASN A 158 -4.21 12.80 -8.87
N LEU A 159 -2.91 12.91 -8.55
CA LEU A 159 -2.38 13.44 -7.29
C LEU A 159 -2.31 14.97 -7.41
N SER A 160 -3.33 15.64 -6.89
CA SER A 160 -3.61 17.07 -7.09
C SER A 160 -2.77 17.97 -6.20
N THR A 161 -2.23 17.46 -5.08
CA THR A 161 -1.48 18.26 -4.11
C THR A 161 -0.06 17.75 -3.90
N LYS A 162 0.83 18.63 -3.41
CA LYS A 162 2.18 18.23 -2.97
C LYS A 162 2.14 17.13 -1.90
N GLN A 163 1.15 17.18 -1.00
CA GLN A 163 0.97 16.17 0.03
C GLN A 163 0.63 14.80 -0.56
N GLU A 164 -0.28 14.73 -1.53
CA GLU A 164 -0.64 13.47 -2.19
C GLU A 164 0.54 12.86 -2.97
N LYS A 165 1.30 13.70 -3.70
CA LYS A 165 2.54 13.27 -4.41
C LYS A 165 3.61 12.81 -3.44
N GLY A 166 3.79 13.55 -2.35
CA GLY A 166 4.70 13.20 -1.27
C GLY A 166 4.32 11.88 -0.59
N ILE A 167 3.02 11.63 -0.37
CA ILE A 167 2.53 10.36 0.17
C ILE A 167 2.89 9.19 -0.74
N PHE A 168 2.60 9.31 -2.04
CA PHE A 168 2.97 8.29 -3.02
C PHE A 168 4.48 7.99 -2.97
N PHE A 169 5.30 9.04 -3.14
CA PHE A 169 6.75 8.93 -3.22
C PHE A 169 7.37 8.33 -1.95
N LEU A 170 6.98 8.84 -0.79
CA LEU A 170 7.57 8.41 0.47
C LEU A 170 7.15 6.99 0.83
N THR A 171 5.90 6.62 0.54
CA THR A 171 5.41 5.27 0.77
C THR A 171 6.05 4.25 -0.19
N SER A 172 6.29 4.59 -1.46
CA SER A 172 7.04 3.71 -2.37
C SER A 172 8.50 3.57 -1.97
N MET A 173 9.17 4.67 -1.63
CA MET A 173 10.58 4.66 -1.22
C MET A 173 10.82 3.97 0.12
N GLU A 174 9.83 3.97 1.02
CA GLU A 174 9.91 3.15 2.24
C GLU A 174 10.08 1.68 1.91
N ARG A 175 9.32 1.19 0.92
CA ARG A 175 9.39 -0.20 0.51
C ARG A 175 10.70 -0.50 -0.20
N PHE A 176 11.05 0.28 -1.22
CA PHE A 176 12.30 0.05 -1.96
C PHE A 176 13.51 0.17 -1.03
N GLY A 177 13.49 1.14 -0.12
CA GLY A 177 14.51 1.34 0.90
C GLY A 177 14.67 0.16 1.87
N SER A 178 13.60 -0.58 2.14
CA SER A 178 13.67 -1.80 2.96
C SER A 178 14.48 -2.92 2.29
N ASP A 179 14.48 -2.99 0.96
CA ASP A 179 15.19 -4.03 0.21
C ASP A 179 16.70 -3.82 0.27
N ILE A 180 17.19 -2.58 0.15
CA ILE A 180 18.62 -2.28 0.33
C ILE A 180 19.08 -2.39 1.78
N TRP A 181 18.21 -2.08 2.74
CA TRP A 181 18.55 -2.14 4.16
C TRP A 181 19.01 -3.55 4.55
N GLY A 182 18.40 -4.60 3.99
CA GLY A 182 18.81 -5.99 4.23
C GLY A 182 20.28 -6.27 3.90
N TYR A 183 20.76 -5.79 2.75
CA TYR A 183 22.15 -5.96 2.32
C TYR A 183 23.14 -5.07 3.07
N MET A 184 22.70 -3.86 3.43
CA MET A 184 23.54 -2.90 4.16
C MET A 184 23.80 -3.30 5.62
N ASN A 185 22.90 -4.09 6.22
CA ASN A 185 22.94 -4.42 7.65
C ASN A 185 23.37 -5.86 7.96
N ILE A 186 23.82 -6.64 6.96
CA ILE A 186 24.50 -7.92 7.19
C ILE A 186 26.01 -7.74 7.40
N GLN A 187 26.68 -8.77 7.93
CA GLN A 187 28.12 -8.74 8.21
C GLN A 187 28.84 -9.93 7.55
N PRO A 188 29.81 -9.67 6.64
CA PRO A 188 30.17 -8.35 6.10
C PRO A 188 29.03 -7.76 5.25
N THR A 189 29.00 -6.43 5.12
CA THR A 189 28.05 -5.72 4.26
C THR A 189 28.18 -6.20 2.80
N ASP A 190 27.05 -6.46 2.14
CA ASP A 190 27.02 -6.90 0.74
C ASP A 190 26.71 -5.72 -0.19
N TYR A 191 27.75 -4.94 -0.49
CA TYR A 191 27.66 -3.76 -1.36
C TYR A 191 27.34 -4.10 -2.82
N ASP A 192 27.74 -5.28 -3.31
CA ASP A 192 27.51 -5.68 -4.69
C ASP A 192 26.01 -5.95 -4.92
N SER A 193 25.38 -6.74 -4.03
CA SER A 193 23.92 -6.96 -4.08
C SER A 193 23.14 -5.66 -3.83
N ALA A 194 23.61 -4.81 -2.91
CA ALA A 194 22.97 -3.52 -2.66
C ALA A 194 23.02 -2.60 -3.90
N LEU A 195 24.14 -2.59 -4.64
CA LEU A 195 24.29 -1.86 -5.90
C LEU A 195 23.33 -2.38 -6.97
N GLU A 196 23.17 -3.70 -7.10
CA GLU A 196 22.21 -4.30 -8.03
C GLU A 196 20.77 -3.89 -7.72
N VAL A 197 20.41 -3.78 -6.43
CA VAL A 197 19.07 -3.33 -6.02
C VAL A 197 18.84 -1.87 -6.39
N ILE A 198 19.74 -0.94 -6.04
CA ILE A 198 19.52 0.50 -6.36
C ILE A 198 19.50 0.76 -7.87
N ASN A 199 20.21 -0.04 -8.66
CA ASN A 199 20.20 0.05 -10.13
C ASN A 199 18.87 -0.41 -10.76
N ARG A 200 17.99 -1.05 -9.99
CA ARG A 200 16.64 -1.47 -10.39
C ARG A 200 15.55 -0.49 -9.95
N TYR A 201 15.89 0.59 -9.25
CA TYR A 201 14.88 1.54 -8.76
C TYR A 201 14.20 2.30 -9.91
N PRO A 202 12.92 2.70 -9.69
CA PRO A 202 12.19 3.50 -10.66
C PRO A 202 12.63 4.96 -10.63
N LYS A 203 12.25 5.66 -11.69
CA LYS A 203 12.28 7.12 -11.76
C LYS A 203 10.97 7.73 -11.30
N TYR A 204 11.00 9.01 -10.95
CA TYR A 204 9.81 9.80 -10.62
C TYR A 204 9.81 11.04 -11.51
N ASN A 205 8.77 11.20 -12.32
CA ASN A 205 8.68 12.25 -13.34
C ASN A 205 9.92 12.30 -14.26
N GLY A 206 10.47 11.13 -14.62
CA GLY A 206 11.66 11.02 -15.46
C GLY A 206 13.00 11.24 -14.75
N GLU A 207 12.98 11.63 -13.47
CA GLU A 207 14.18 11.90 -12.68
C GLU A 207 14.51 10.77 -11.71
N GLU A 208 15.78 10.64 -11.36
CA GLU A 208 16.23 9.68 -10.36
C GLU A 208 15.60 9.98 -9.00
N TYR A 209 15.23 8.92 -8.26
CA TYR A 209 14.49 9.03 -7.01
C TYR A 209 15.14 9.96 -5.98
N TYR A 210 16.47 9.98 -5.91
CA TYR A 210 17.24 10.81 -4.97
C TYR A 210 17.17 12.31 -5.28
N LYS A 211 16.59 12.72 -6.42
CA LYS A 211 16.35 14.13 -6.75
C LYS A 211 15.01 14.66 -6.25
N TYR A 212 14.09 13.79 -5.82
CA TYR A 212 12.79 14.22 -5.32
C TYR A 212 12.94 14.93 -3.96
N ASN A 213 12.41 16.15 -3.85
CA ASN A 213 12.55 17.01 -2.67
C ASN A 213 11.27 17.78 -2.29
N ASP A 214 10.13 17.47 -2.93
CA ASP A 214 8.84 18.13 -2.68
C ASP A 214 8.15 17.56 -1.42
N PHE A 215 8.71 17.89 -0.25
CA PHE A 215 8.20 17.48 1.07
C PHE A 215 7.57 18.63 1.87
N ASP A 216 7.30 19.76 1.23
CA ASP A 216 6.67 20.94 1.82
C ASP A 216 5.13 20.78 1.90
N PHE A 217 4.70 19.96 2.86
CA PHE A 217 3.29 19.76 3.23
C PHE A 217 3.13 19.58 4.74
N SER A 218 1.93 19.80 5.28
CA SER A 218 1.67 19.62 6.72
C SER A 218 1.79 18.15 7.13
N ASP A 219 2.41 17.92 8.29
CA ASP A 219 2.50 16.58 8.88
C ASP A 219 1.13 16.10 9.40
N PHE A 220 0.98 14.79 9.57
CA PHE A 220 -0.24 14.15 10.05
C PHE A 220 0.06 12.81 10.73
N LEU A 221 -0.88 12.32 11.52
CA LEU A 221 -0.73 11.06 12.23
C LEU A 221 -1.16 9.87 11.37
N ILE A 222 -0.40 8.77 11.47
CA ILE A 222 -0.67 7.51 10.77
C ILE A 222 -0.55 6.30 11.68
N THR A 223 -1.31 5.25 11.34
CA THR A 223 -1.17 3.92 11.91
C THR A 223 -0.20 3.08 11.08
N VAL A 224 1.04 2.93 11.57
CA VAL A 224 2.04 2.02 10.98
C VAL A 224 1.88 0.60 11.54
N ASP A 225 1.71 0.47 12.85
CA ASP A 225 1.47 -0.80 13.55
C ASP A 225 0.24 -0.61 14.44
N ILE A 226 -0.79 -1.43 14.25
CA ILE A 226 -2.05 -1.37 15.00
C ILE A 226 -1.89 -1.58 16.51
N ARG A 227 -0.75 -2.14 16.93
CA ARG A 227 -0.43 -2.42 18.34
C ARG A 227 0.23 -1.23 19.01
N LYS A 228 0.60 -0.19 18.25
CA LYS A 228 1.32 0.99 18.74
C LYS A 228 0.49 2.26 18.52
N PRO A 229 0.74 3.33 19.30
CA PRO A 229 0.16 4.64 19.02
C PRO A 229 0.47 5.11 17.59
N LYS A 230 -0.40 5.96 17.05
CA LYS A 230 -0.12 6.64 15.78
C LYS A 230 1.16 7.46 15.90
N VAL A 231 1.89 7.56 14.79
CA VAL A 231 3.13 8.34 14.69
C VAL A 231 2.97 9.43 13.65
N ASN A 232 3.81 10.46 13.73
CA ASN A 232 3.92 11.48 12.70
C ASN A 232 4.41 10.86 11.37
N TYR A 233 3.74 11.21 10.28
CA TYR A 233 4.03 10.68 8.95
C TYR A 233 5.45 11.04 8.52
N LYS A 234 5.82 12.32 8.63
CA LYS A 234 7.15 12.79 8.23
C LYS A 234 8.26 12.16 9.07
N ASP A 235 8.10 12.11 10.38
CA ASP A 235 9.09 11.49 11.27
C ASP A 235 9.36 10.03 10.90
N TYR A 236 8.31 9.29 10.53
CA TYR A 236 8.44 7.89 10.11
C TYR A 236 9.06 7.76 8.72
N TYR A 237 8.45 8.39 7.71
CA TYR A 237 8.80 8.15 6.31
C TYR A 237 10.04 8.92 5.83
N LEU A 238 10.23 10.19 6.23
CA LEU A 238 11.41 10.95 5.82
C LEU A 238 12.68 10.36 6.43
N LYS A 239 12.63 9.90 7.69
CA LYS A 239 13.77 9.22 8.31
C LYS A 239 14.20 8.00 7.50
N LYS A 240 13.25 7.19 7.04
CA LYS A 240 13.54 6.02 6.21
C LYS A 240 14.09 6.40 4.85
N TYR A 241 13.50 7.41 4.21
CA TYR A 241 14.01 7.92 2.93
C TYR A 241 15.43 8.47 3.06
N PHE A 242 15.75 9.24 4.10
CA PHE A 242 17.11 9.73 4.33
C PHE A 242 18.10 8.61 4.65
N ASN A 243 17.70 7.57 5.38
CA ASN A 243 18.54 6.37 5.52
C ASN A 243 18.82 5.71 4.17
N THR A 244 17.82 5.61 3.29
CA THR A 244 17.99 5.10 1.92
C THR A 244 18.96 5.94 1.10
N LEU A 245 18.93 7.27 1.23
CA LEU A 245 19.92 8.14 0.58
C LEU A 245 21.33 7.94 1.16
N GLY A 246 21.45 7.77 2.47
CA GLY A 246 22.72 7.45 3.12
C GLY A 246 23.32 6.15 2.58
N TYR A 247 22.52 5.08 2.53
CA TYR A 247 22.95 3.82 1.94
C TYR A 247 23.34 3.95 0.46
N HIS A 248 22.55 4.67 -0.35
CA HIS A 248 22.90 4.92 -1.74
C HIS A 248 24.30 5.56 -1.86
N MET A 249 24.58 6.57 -1.03
CA MET A 249 25.87 7.25 -1.02
C MET A 249 27.01 6.29 -0.65
N GLU A 250 26.86 5.52 0.43
CA GLU A 250 27.85 4.52 0.87
C GLU A 250 28.15 3.48 -0.22
N ILE A 251 27.11 2.98 -0.91
CA ILE A 251 27.24 2.02 -2.02
C ILE A 251 28.05 2.62 -3.18
N LEU A 252 27.75 3.86 -3.56
CA LEU A 252 28.48 4.53 -4.65
C LEU A 252 29.96 4.78 -4.28
N GLU A 253 30.23 5.17 -3.03
CA GLU A 253 31.60 5.37 -2.54
C GLU A 253 32.41 4.08 -2.56
N PHE A 254 31.84 2.98 -2.06
CA PHE A 254 32.47 1.67 -2.10
C PHE A 254 32.77 1.23 -3.54
N ASN A 255 31.79 1.35 -4.43
CA ASN A 255 31.95 0.95 -5.83
C ASN A 255 33.04 1.78 -6.54
N LYS A 256 33.14 3.07 -6.23
CA LYS A 256 34.22 3.94 -6.75
C LYS A 256 35.61 3.49 -6.28
N GLN A 257 35.73 3.04 -5.04
CA GLN A 257 37.00 2.51 -4.50
C GLN A 257 37.40 1.17 -5.11
N LYS A 258 36.43 0.37 -5.57
CA LYS A 258 36.63 -0.92 -6.25
C LYS A 258 37.11 -0.76 -7.69
N GLN A 259 36.76 0.34 -8.36
CA GLN A 259 37.25 0.64 -9.72
C GLN A 259 38.74 1.06 -9.65
N PRO A 260 39.67 0.36 -10.32
CA PRO A 260 41.07 0.78 -10.33
C PRO A 260 41.17 2.18 -10.94
N ILE A 261 41.96 3.05 -10.31
CA ILE A 261 42.30 4.36 -10.86
C ILE A 261 43.00 4.10 -12.20
N GLU A 262 42.28 4.24 -13.31
CA GLU A 262 42.90 4.36 -14.63
C GLU A 262 43.74 5.63 -14.58
N LYS A 263 45.05 5.44 -14.39
CA LYS A 263 46.05 6.52 -14.48
C LYS A 263 45.99 7.06 -15.90
N GLN A 264 45.42 8.26 -16.06
CA GLN A 264 45.68 9.12 -17.22
C GLN A 264 47.14 9.56 -17.23
#